data_AF-Q4T865-F1
#
_entry.id   AF-Q4T865-F1
#
_cell.length_a   1.000
_cell.length_b   1.000
_cell.length_c   1.000
_cell.angle_alpha   90.00
_cell.angle_beta   90.00
_cell.angle_gamma   90.00
#
_symmetry.space_group_name_H-M   'P 1'
#
loop_
_entity.id
_entity.type
_entity.pdbx_description
1 polymer ?
#
loop_
_entity_poly.entity_id
_entity_poly.type
_entity_poly.pdbx_seq_one_letter_code
_entity_poly.pdbx_strand_id
1 'polypeptide(L)'
;MQAAKDVTNMALAHEILVNPDFRLKPAELPEGCLERKVKEIMHKTFWDCLEAQLNEDPPAYGHVIKLVAEIKEALLSFLPVDRSQLGSRIEEALDLPLIQQQAENGVLDIGIGQLSQFIIWTMGSLCAPCRDEDINKLKEITDVVALLREIFSVLDLMKMDMANFAVSYIRPHLVQQSVEYERGKFQEFLERHPNALDYTEKWLKDTMTYLREARAEGSSGASVETLSHLSLNVHNHAYLRLLLWDHASDPFPETVLMDQVRFQQMQQEIEKLVLISSVLLIVYTT
;
A
#
# COMPACT_ATOMS: atom_id res chain seq x y z
N MET A 1 1.63 11.94 19.30
CA MET A 1 2.20 11.26 18.11
C MET A 1 2.15 9.73 18.21
N GLN A 2 2.50 9.10 19.35
CA GLN A 2 2.46 7.63 19.48
C GLN A 2 1.07 7.02 19.25
N ALA A 3 0.02 7.59 19.85
CA ALA A 3 -1.35 7.07 19.70
C ALA A 3 -1.84 7.08 18.24
N ALA A 4 -1.50 8.10 17.45
CA ALA A 4 -1.87 8.16 16.04
C ALA A 4 -1.19 7.04 15.22
N LYS A 5 0.07 6.73 15.54
CA LYS A 5 0.86 5.65 14.92
C LYS A 5 0.33 4.28 15.30
N ASP A 6 -0.08 4.10 16.55
CA ASP A 6 -0.68 2.84 17.03
C ASP A 6 -2.00 2.55 16.28
N VAL A 7 -2.84 3.57 16.06
CA VAL A 7 -4.10 3.45 15.29
C VAL A 7 -3.83 3.15 13.81
N THR A 8 -2.85 3.80 13.18
CA THR A 8 -2.50 3.50 11.77
C THR A 8 -1.98 2.08 11.60
N ASN A 9 -1.17 1.60 12.55
CA ASN A 9 -0.67 0.23 12.52
C ASN A 9 -1.80 -0.80 12.68
N MET A 10 -2.76 -0.53 13.56
CA MET A 10 -3.94 -1.38 13.75
C MET A 10 -4.81 -1.43 12.49
N ALA A 11 -5.11 -0.26 11.90
CA ALA A 11 -5.85 -0.19 10.65
C ALA A 11 -5.13 -0.90 9.49
N LEU A 12 -3.81 -0.76 9.40
CA LEU A 12 -3.01 -1.46 8.39
C LEU A 12 -3.05 -2.98 8.59
N ALA A 13 -2.91 -3.47 9.83
CA ALA A 13 -3.01 -4.89 10.14
C ALA A 13 -4.38 -5.45 9.76
N HIS A 14 -5.45 -4.74 10.13
CA HIS A 14 -6.82 -5.08 9.76
C HIS A 14 -7.03 -5.13 8.24
N GLU A 15 -6.51 -4.15 7.50
CA GLU A 15 -6.57 -4.14 6.02
C GLU A 15 -5.82 -5.31 5.39
N ILE A 16 -4.62 -5.63 5.88
CA ILE A 16 -3.85 -6.79 5.40
C ILE A 16 -4.62 -8.10 5.61
N LEU A 17 -5.39 -8.20 6.68
CA LEU A 17 -6.10 -9.42 7.08
C LEU A 17 -7.42 -9.60 6.34
N VAL A 18 -8.24 -8.54 6.27
CA VAL A 18 -9.60 -8.65 5.74
C VAL A 18 -9.65 -8.49 4.22
N ASN A 19 -8.72 -7.73 3.61
CA ASN A 19 -8.68 -7.57 2.17
C ASN A 19 -7.70 -8.58 1.52
N PRO A 20 -8.20 -9.65 0.85
CA PRO A 20 -7.35 -10.64 0.21
C PRO A 20 -6.53 -10.06 -0.94
N ASP A 21 -6.96 -8.96 -1.54
CA ASP A 21 -6.28 -8.29 -2.64
C ASP A 21 -5.41 -7.12 -2.19
N PHE A 22 -5.21 -6.94 -0.87
CA PHE A 22 -4.37 -5.86 -0.36
C PHE A 22 -2.96 -5.94 -0.96
N ARG A 23 -2.55 -4.82 -1.58
CA ARG A 23 -1.22 -4.58 -2.10
C ARG A 23 -0.78 -3.17 -1.71
N LEU A 24 0.47 -3.05 -1.31
CA LEU A 24 1.15 -1.78 -1.18
C LEU A 24 1.22 -1.14 -2.57
N LYS A 25 0.72 0.08 -2.65
CA LYS A 25 0.78 0.93 -3.85
C LYS A 25 1.85 2.00 -3.66
N PRO A 26 2.49 2.46 -4.73
CA PRO A 26 3.33 3.65 -4.67
C PRO A 26 2.54 4.82 -4.10
N ALA A 27 3.20 5.69 -3.33
CA ALA A 27 2.57 6.91 -2.84
C ALA A 27 2.29 7.85 -4.02
N GLU A 28 1.05 7.86 -4.50
CA GLU A 28 0.59 8.77 -5.55
C GLU A 28 0.21 10.11 -4.92
N LEU A 29 1.00 11.14 -5.22
CA LEU A 29 0.66 12.51 -4.85
C LEU A 29 -0.44 13.03 -5.79
N PRO A 30 -1.49 13.69 -5.27
CA PRO A 30 -2.58 14.25 -6.08
C PRO A 30 -2.08 15.12 -7.23
N GLU A 31 -2.72 15.02 -8.39
CA GLU A 31 -2.39 15.84 -9.56
C GLU A 31 -2.52 17.34 -9.24
N GLY A 32 -1.49 18.11 -9.57
CA GLY A 32 -1.43 19.56 -9.32
C GLY A 32 -0.90 19.98 -7.95
N CYS A 33 -0.61 19.04 -7.03
CA CYS A 33 0.01 19.38 -5.74
C CYS A 33 1.41 20.01 -5.92
N LEU A 34 1.71 21.02 -5.11
CA LEU A 34 3.03 21.68 -5.09
C LEU A 34 4.14 20.67 -4.82
N GLU A 35 3.93 19.75 -3.88
CA GLU A 35 4.90 18.72 -3.50
C GLU A 35 5.28 17.84 -4.68
N ARG A 36 4.31 17.44 -5.50
CA ARG A 36 4.55 16.65 -6.71
C ARG A 36 5.40 17.41 -7.72
N LYS A 37 5.05 18.67 -8.00
CA LYS A 37 5.83 19.53 -8.90
C LYS A 37 7.25 19.74 -8.39
N VAL A 38 7.42 19.97 -7.10
CA VAL A 38 8.74 20.12 -6.46
C VAL A 38 9.56 18.84 -6.63
N LYS A 39 8.96 17.67 -6.37
CA LYS A 39 9.62 16.38 -6.57
C LYS A 39 10.04 16.18 -8.03
N GLU A 40 9.13 16.39 -8.98
CA GLU A 40 9.41 16.25 -10.41
C GLU A 40 10.54 17.18 -10.88
N ILE A 41 10.52 18.46 -10.47
CA ILE A 41 11.57 19.43 -10.78
C ILE A 41 12.90 18.98 -10.18
N MET A 42 12.91 18.55 -8.91
CA MET A 42 14.13 18.12 -8.23
C MET A 42 14.76 16.90 -8.90
N HIS A 43 13.96 15.87 -9.20
CA HIS A 43 14.43 14.69 -9.92
C HIS A 43 14.97 15.06 -11.31
N LYS A 44 14.28 15.93 -12.05
CA LYS A 44 14.75 16.41 -13.34
C LYS A 44 16.10 17.13 -13.21
N THR A 45 16.19 18.09 -12.28
CA THR A 45 17.44 18.84 -12.07
C THR A 45 18.60 17.95 -11.66
N PHE A 46 18.35 16.88 -10.92
CA PHE A 46 19.39 15.92 -10.57
C PHE A 46 19.97 15.23 -11.80
N TRP A 47 19.11 14.70 -12.68
CA TRP A 47 19.56 14.02 -13.90
C TRP A 47 20.20 14.99 -14.91
N ASP A 48 19.65 16.20 -15.06
CA ASP A 48 20.23 17.25 -15.91
C ASP A 48 21.64 17.63 -15.43
N CYS A 49 21.85 17.73 -14.11
CA CYS A 49 23.18 17.98 -13.53
C CYS A 49 24.15 16.81 -13.73
N LEU A 50 23.67 15.56 -13.63
CA LEU A 50 24.48 14.38 -13.87
C LEU A 50 24.94 14.31 -15.33
N GLU A 51 24.03 14.60 -16.27
CA GLU A 51 24.33 14.67 -17.69
C GLU A 51 25.35 15.78 -17.99
N ALA A 52 25.20 16.96 -17.38
CA ALA A 52 26.17 18.04 -17.52
C ALA A 52 27.57 17.63 -17.05
N GLN A 53 27.68 16.97 -15.89
CA GLN A 53 28.95 16.53 -15.31
C GLN A 53 29.67 15.45 -16.11
N LEU A 54 28.92 14.55 -16.76
CA LEU A 54 29.50 13.53 -17.63
C LEU A 54 29.97 14.11 -18.97
N ASN A 55 29.43 15.26 -19.38
CA ASN A 55 29.84 15.98 -20.59
C ASN A 55 30.95 17.02 -20.34
N GLU A 56 31.41 17.21 -19.10
CA GLU A 56 32.56 18.07 -18.77
C GLU A 56 33.88 17.45 -19.27
N ASP A 57 34.91 18.28 -19.48
CA ASP A 57 36.27 17.85 -19.86
C ASP A 57 37.29 18.30 -18.78
N PRO A 58 37.79 17.39 -17.91
CA PRO A 58 37.50 15.97 -17.84
C PRO A 58 36.15 15.64 -17.15
N PRO A 59 35.52 14.50 -17.47
CA PRO A 59 34.21 14.13 -16.93
C PRO A 59 34.26 13.82 -15.43
N ALA A 60 33.23 14.27 -14.71
CA ALA A 60 33.12 14.10 -13.26
C ALA A 60 32.23 12.91 -12.87
N TYR A 61 32.85 11.78 -12.52
CA TYR A 61 32.12 10.53 -12.18
C TYR A 61 31.64 10.42 -10.73
N GLY A 62 31.84 11.45 -9.90
CA GLY A 62 31.56 11.38 -8.46
C GLY A 62 30.10 11.01 -8.12
N HIS A 63 29.12 11.50 -8.89
CA HIS A 63 27.71 11.14 -8.69
C HIS A 63 27.38 9.74 -9.23
N VAL A 64 27.99 9.31 -10.33
CA VAL A 64 27.82 7.95 -10.86
C VAL A 64 28.27 6.91 -9.83
N ILE A 65 29.40 7.12 -9.17
CA ILE A 65 29.91 6.21 -8.13
C ILE A 65 28.91 6.08 -6.97
N LYS A 66 28.28 7.19 -6.56
CA LYS A 66 27.22 7.16 -5.53
C LYS A 66 26.00 6.38 -5.99
N LEU A 67 25.55 6.60 -7.23
CA LEU A 67 24.43 5.86 -7.81
C LEU A 67 24.72 4.35 -7.88
N VAL A 68 25.94 3.96 -8.26
CA VAL A 68 26.35 2.55 -8.25
C VAL A 68 26.37 1.97 -6.84
N ALA A 69 26.80 2.75 -5.84
CA ALA A 69 26.72 2.35 -4.43
C ALA A 69 25.27 2.09 -3.98
N GLU A 70 24.35 3.00 -4.32
CA GLU A 70 22.92 2.84 -4.03
C GLU A 70 22.32 1.62 -4.74
N ILE A 71 22.68 1.37 -6.00
CA ILE A 71 22.27 0.17 -6.74
C ILE A 71 22.79 -1.09 -6.05
N LYS A 72 24.07 -1.11 -5.64
CA LYS A 72 24.66 -2.22 -4.90
C LYS A 72 23.88 -2.52 -3.63
N GLU A 73 23.59 -1.50 -2.82
CA GLU A 73 22.82 -1.65 -1.59
C GLU A 73 21.40 -2.17 -1.88
N ALA A 74 20.73 -1.65 -2.91
CA ALA A 74 19.41 -2.11 -3.31
C ALA A 74 19.42 -3.58 -3.74
N LEU A 75 20.38 -4.01 -4.57
CA LEU A 75 20.50 -5.39 -5.01
C LEU A 75 20.79 -6.35 -3.85
N LEU A 76 21.66 -5.95 -2.92
CA LEU A 76 21.95 -6.74 -1.71
C LEU A 76 20.72 -6.82 -0.79
N SER A 77 19.89 -5.78 -0.72
CA SER A 77 18.67 -5.78 0.11
C SER A 77 17.62 -6.81 -0.31
N PHE A 78 17.65 -7.27 -1.57
CA PHE A 78 16.75 -8.31 -2.07
C PHE A 78 17.19 -9.73 -1.70
N LEU A 79 18.45 -9.90 -1.27
CA LEU A 79 18.99 -11.20 -0.94
C LEU A 79 18.66 -11.58 0.51
N PRO A 80 18.33 -12.86 0.77
CA PRO A 80 18.24 -13.36 2.14
C PRO A 80 19.59 -13.21 2.86
N VAL A 81 19.53 -12.96 4.17
CA VAL A 81 20.68 -12.68 5.05
C VAL A 81 21.73 -13.80 5.03
N ASP A 82 21.32 -15.02 4.70
CA ASP A 82 22.22 -16.14 4.45
C ASP A 82 22.95 -15.93 3.11
N ARG A 83 24.15 -15.34 3.23
CA ARG A 83 25.07 -14.96 2.15
C ARG A 83 25.05 -15.94 0.98
N SER A 84 24.25 -15.61 -0.03
CA SER A 84 24.23 -16.33 -1.29
C SER A 84 25.53 -16.09 -2.05
N GLN A 85 25.97 -17.08 -2.83
CA GLN A 85 27.09 -16.92 -3.78
C GLN A 85 26.89 -15.70 -4.71
N LEU A 86 25.63 -15.35 -4.99
CA LEU A 86 25.27 -14.17 -5.74
C LEU A 86 25.61 -12.86 -5.01
N GLY A 87 25.44 -12.80 -3.69
CA GLY A 87 25.85 -11.65 -2.87
C GLY A 87 27.34 -11.36 -2.96
N SER A 88 28.18 -12.39 -2.83
CA SER A 88 29.64 -12.25 -3.02
C SER A 88 29.99 -11.76 -4.44
N ARG A 89 29.32 -12.29 -5.47
CA ARG A 89 29.52 -11.83 -6.85
C ARG A 89 29.12 -10.36 -7.05
N ILE A 90 28.06 -9.89 -6.39
CA ILE A 90 27.65 -8.48 -6.43
C ILE A 90 28.70 -7.61 -5.73
N GLU A 91 29.22 -8.05 -4.59
CA GLU A 91 30.27 -7.31 -3.86
C GLU A 91 31.56 -7.17 -4.67
N GLU A 92 31.96 -8.24 -5.38
CA GLU A 92 33.15 -8.27 -6.24
C GLU A 92 32.98 -7.44 -7.53
N ALA A 93 31.82 -7.55 -8.19
CA ALA A 93 31.58 -6.83 -9.44
C ALA A 93 31.32 -5.33 -9.21
N LEU A 94 30.70 -4.95 -8.09
CA LEU A 94 30.42 -3.56 -7.70
C LEU A 94 31.39 -3.11 -6.60
N ASP A 95 32.69 -3.23 -6.85
CA ASP A 95 33.75 -2.77 -5.95
C ASP A 95 33.95 -1.25 -6.10
N LEU A 96 33.44 -0.48 -5.13
CA LEU A 96 33.47 0.98 -5.15
C LEU A 96 34.91 1.56 -5.19
N PRO A 97 35.86 1.11 -4.35
CA PRO A 97 37.28 1.46 -4.49
C PRO A 97 37.84 1.26 -5.89
N LEU A 98 37.57 0.11 -6.52
CA LEU A 98 38.06 -0.19 -7.86
C LEU A 98 37.43 0.73 -8.91
N ILE A 99 36.12 0.94 -8.84
CA ILE A 99 35.37 1.85 -9.72
C ILE A 99 35.89 3.28 -9.57
N GLN A 100 36.18 3.74 -8.35
CA GLN A 100 36.76 5.06 -8.12
C GLN A 100 38.15 5.18 -8.75
N GLN A 101 39.01 4.17 -8.62
CA GLN A 101 40.32 4.15 -9.28
C GLN A 101 40.21 4.17 -10.81
N GLN A 102 39.24 3.46 -11.38
CA GLN A 102 38.99 3.47 -12.82
C GLN A 102 38.51 4.84 -13.31
N ALA A 103 37.73 5.55 -12.49
CA ALA A 103 37.28 6.93 -12.75
C ALA A 103 38.44 7.92 -12.76
N GLU A 104 39.31 7.87 -11.74
CA GLU A 104 40.48 8.76 -11.61
C GLU A 104 41.47 8.59 -12.76
N ASN A 105 41.56 7.38 -13.32
CA ASN A 105 42.42 7.06 -14.47
C ASN A 105 41.74 7.27 -15.84
N GLY A 106 40.48 7.73 -15.89
CA GLY A 106 39.75 7.99 -17.14
C GLY A 106 39.35 6.75 -17.95
N VAL A 107 39.34 5.56 -17.33
CA VAL A 107 39.00 4.28 -18.00
C VAL A 107 37.55 3.86 -17.76
N LEU A 108 36.82 4.58 -16.90
CA LEU A 108 35.49 4.21 -16.44
C LEU A 108 34.45 4.09 -17.57
N ASP A 109 34.58 4.90 -18.62
CA ASP A 109 33.64 4.92 -19.74
C ASP A 109 33.52 3.56 -20.44
N ILE A 110 34.60 2.77 -20.45
CA ILE A 110 34.64 1.40 -21.00
C ILE A 110 34.08 0.38 -20.00
N GLY A 111 34.25 0.64 -18.69
CA GLY A 111 33.77 -0.22 -17.60
C GLY A 111 32.28 -0.09 -17.32
N ILE A 112 31.69 1.10 -17.53
CA ILE A 112 30.27 1.38 -17.27
C ILE A 112 29.35 0.44 -18.05
N GLY A 113 29.66 0.14 -19.32
CA GLY A 113 28.87 -0.79 -20.12
C GLY A 113 28.89 -2.23 -19.58
N GLN A 114 30.02 -2.68 -19.03
CA GLN A 114 30.12 -4.02 -18.42
C GLN A 114 29.42 -4.07 -17.06
N LEU A 115 29.56 -3.00 -16.27
CA LEU A 115 28.89 -2.83 -14.98
C LEU A 115 27.36 -2.82 -15.18
N SER A 116 26.87 -2.06 -16.16
CA SER A 116 25.43 -1.97 -16.43
C SER A 116 24.86 -3.30 -16.90
N GLN A 117 25.56 -4.03 -17.78
CA GLN A 117 25.16 -5.38 -18.18
C GLN A 117 25.09 -6.36 -17.00
N PHE A 118 26.06 -6.28 -16.08
CA PHE A 118 26.04 -7.08 -14.86
C PHE A 118 24.83 -6.73 -13.97
N ILE A 119 24.58 -5.43 -13.75
CA ILE A 119 23.43 -4.94 -12.96
C ILE A 119 22.11 -5.44 -13.58
N ILE A 120 21.91 -5.28 -14.88
CA ILE A 120 20.70 -5.72 -15.59
C ILE A 120 20.54 -7.24 -15.48
N TRP A 121 21.63 -8.01 -15.61
CA TRP A 121 21.59 -9.46 -15.44
C TRP A 121 21.21 -9.86 -14.01
N THR A 122 21.80 -9.20 -13.00
CA THR A 122 21.48 -9.45 -11.60
C THR A 122 20.02 -9.09 -11.30
N MET A 123 19.52 -7.96 -11.80
CA MET A 123 18.11 -7.57 -11.66
C MET A 123 17.19 -8.61 -12.29
N GLY A 124 17.49 -9.08 -13.51
CA GLY A 124 16.74 -10.14 -14.18
C GLY A 124 16.73 -11.48 -13.44
N SER A 125 17.79 -11.77 -12.67
CA SER A 125 17.85 -12.98 -11.84
C SER A 125 17.07 -12.85 -10.52
N LEU A 126 16.79 -11.64 -10.05
CA LEU A 126 16.14 -11.37 -8.77
C LEU A 126 14.68 -10.93 -8.90
N CYS A 127 14.27 -10.43 -10.07
CA CYS A 127 12.93 -9.90 -10.28
C CYS A 127 11.88 -11.00 -10.44
N ALA A 128 10.62 -10.62 -10.22
CA ALA A 128 9.48 -11.48 -10.55
C ALA A 128 9.29 -11.57 -12.08
N PRO A 129 8.71 -12.66 -12.63
CA PRO A 129 8.53 -12.84 -14.07
C PRO A 129 7.72 -11.72 -14.76
N CYS A 130 6.86 -11.01 -14.01
CA CYS A 130 6.12 -9.86 -14.54
C CYS A 130 7.01 -8.66 -14.91
N ARG A 131 8.28 -8.66 -14.51
CA ARG A 131 9.25 -7.59 -14.79
C ARG A 131 10.22 -7.91 -15.92
N ASP A 132 10.11 -9.09 -16.53
CA ASP A 132 11.01 -9.49 -17.62
C ASP A 132 10.96 -8.50 -18.80
N GLU A 133 9.79 -7.93 -19.09
CA GLU A 133 9.64 -6.89 -20.11
C GLU A 133 10.41 -5.61 -19.76
N ASP A 134 10.36 -5.18 -18.50
CA ASP A 134 11.05 -3.98 -18.02
C ASP A 134 12.58 -4.19 -18.05
N ILE A 135 13.06 -5.38 -17.67
CA ILE A 135 14.48 -5.76 -17.77
C ILE A 135 14.95 -5.80 -19.23
N ASN A 136 14.10 -6.22 -20.16
CA ASN A 136 14.46 -6.23 -21.58
C ASN A 136 14.57 -4.81 -22.15
N LYS A 137 13.68 -3.89 -21.76
CA LYS A 137 13.79 -2.47 -22.14
C LYS A 137 15.11 -1.85 -21.68
N LEU A 138 15.59 -2.21 -20.47
CA LEU A 138 16.89 -1.71 -19.98
C LEU A 138 18.06 -2.09 -20.89
N LYS A 139 18.01 -3.25 -21.57
CA LYS A 139 19.08 -3.70 -22.48
C LYS A 139 19.15 -2.89 -23.77
N GLU A 140 18.08 -2.19 -24.13
CA GLU A 140 18.00 -1.39 -25.36
C GLU A 140 18.53 0.04 -25.18
N ILE A 141 18.71 0.49 -23.94
CA ILE A 141 19.14 1.85 -23.62
C ILE A 141 20.66 1.94 -23.73
N THR A 142 21.14 2.79 -24.64
CA THR A 142 22.58 3.03 -24.84
C THR A 142 23.11 4.21 -24.02
N ASP A 143 22.26 5.20 -23.71
CA ASP A 143 22.66 6.38 -22.94
C ASP A 143 22.79 6.05 -21.44
N VAL A 144 23.91 6.43 -20.83
CA VAL A 144 24.26 6.05 -19.45
C VAL A 144 23.30 6.69 -18.44
N VAL A 145 22.96 7.96 -18.64
CA VAL A 145 22.09 8.70 -17.71
C VAL A 145 20.67 8.17 -17.76
N ALA A 146 20.14 7.97 -18.96
CA ALA A 146 18.83 7.34 -19.18
C ALA A 146 18.80 5.92 -18.61
N LEU A 147 19.87 5.14 -18.81
CA LEU A 147 19.95 3.76 -18.30
C LEU A 147 19.93 3.73 -16.77
N LEU A 148 20.75 4.55 -16.10
CA LEU A 148 20.74 4.64 -14.64
C LEU A 148 19.36 5.05 -14.12
N ARG A 149 18.73 6.04 -14.74
CA ARG A 149 17.38 6.48 -14.37
C ARG A 149 16.36 5.35 -14.45
N GLU A 150 16.34 4.60 -15.55
CA GLU A 150 15.41 3.49 -15.71
C GLU A 150 15.76 2.32 -14.79
N ILE A 151 17.04 2.06 -14.49
CA ILE A 151 17.44 1.07 -13.47
C ILE A 151 16.82 1.41 -12.12
N PHE A 152 16.90 2.66 -11.65
CA PHE A 152 16.27 3.06 -10.39
C PHE A 152 14.75 2.91 -10.41
N SER A 153 14.11 3.26 -11.53
CA SER A 153 12.67 3.06 -11.73
C SER A 153 12.28 1.59 -11.55
N VAL A 154 13.01 0.67 -12.20
CA VAL A 154 12.75 -0.77 -12.08
C VAL A 154 13.11 -1.30 -10.68
N LEU A 155 14.19 -0.83 -10.05
CA LEU A 155 14.54 -1.20 -8.68
C LEU A 155 13.45 -0.82 -7.68
N ASP A 156 12.83 0.35 -7.82
CA ASP A 156 11.74 0.77 -6.95
C ASP A 156 10.49 -0.10 -7.15
N LEU A 157 10.20 -0.51 -8.39
CA LEU A 157 9.16 -1.50 -8.67
C LEU A 157 9.48 -2.86 -8.04
N MET A 158 10.73 -3.33 -8.13
CA MET A 158 11.19 -4.57 -7.50
C MET A 158 11.05 -4.52 -5.96
N LYS A 159 11.37 -3.38 -5.32
CA LYS A 159 11.15 -3.19 -3.88
C LYS A 159 9.67 -3.33 -3.51
N MET A 160 8.78 -2.75 -4.31
CA MET A 160 7.34 -2.86 -4.11
C MET A 160 6.85 -4.30 -4.29
N ASP A 161 7.36 -5.00 -5.31
CA ASP A 161 7.04 -6.40 -5.57
C ASP A 161 7.49 -7.28 -4.38
N MET A 162 8.69 -7.07 -3.86
CA MET A 162 9.20 -7.80 -2.68
C MET A 162 8.39 -7.51 -1.43
N ALA A 163 8.01 -6.25 -1.18
CA ALA A 163 7.17 -5.89 -0.04
C ALA A 163 5.79 -6.54 -0.13
N ASN A 164 5.17 -6.55 -1.32
CA ASN A 164 3.89 -7.22 -1.58
C ASN A 164 3.99 -8.74 -1.43
N PHE A 165 5.09 -9.34 -1.87
CA PHE A 165 5.37 -10.75 -1.65
C PHE A 165 5.51 -11.07 -0.17
N ALA A 166 6.26 -10.27 0.59
CA ALA A 166 6.43 -10.45 2.03
C ALA A 166 5.09 -10.36 2.79
N VAL A 167 4.24 -9.39 2.45
CA VAL A 167 2.87 -9.28 3.00
C VAL A 167 2.05 -10.54 2.67
N SER A 168 2.08 -10.99 1.43
CA SER A 168 1.35 -12.20 1.00
C SER A 168 1.86 -13.46 1.69
N TYR A 169 3.17 -13.56 1.90
CA TYR A 169 3.83 -14.67 2.57
C TYR A 169 3.51 -14.74 4.06
N ILE A 170 3.51 -13.59 4.76
CA ILE A 170 3.25 -13.55 6.21
C ILE A 170 1.75 -13.61 6.55
N ARG A 171 0.87 -13.22 5.63
CA ARG A 171 -0.59 -13.16 5.87
C ARG A 171 -1.18 -14.44 6.48
N PRO A 172 -0.89 -15.67 6.02
CA PRO A 172 -1.43 -16.88 6.63
C PRO A 172 -1.08 -17.03 8.11
N HIS A 173 0.10 -16.53 8.51
CA HIS A 173 0.54 -16.53 9.91
C HIS A 173 -0.14 -15.43 10.72
N LEU A 174 -0.36 -14.25 10.12
CA LEU A 174 -1.10 -13.16 10.77
C LEU A 174 -2.56 -13.54 11.04
N VAL A 175 -3.22 -14.23 10.10
CA VAL A 175 -4.62 -14.65 10.26
C VAL A 175 -4.81 -15.53 11.50
N GLN A 176 -3.85 -16.40 11.81
CA GLN A 176 -3.93 -17.30 12.97
C GLN A 176 -3.97 -16.59 14.32
N GLN A 177 -3.43 -15.36 14.42
CA GLN A 177 -3.35 -14.58 15.66
C GLN A 177 -4.10 -13.24 15.57
N SER A 178 -4.84 -13.05 14.48
CA SER A 178 -5.48 -11.77 14.15
C SER A 178 -6.50 -11.34 15.18
N VAL A 179 -7.36 -12.28 15.61
CA VAL A 179 -8.45 -12.02 16.55
C VAL A 179 -7.92 -11.56 17.91
N GLU A 180 -6.91 -12.26 18.44
CA GLU A 180 -6.27 -11.89 19.71
C GLU A 180 -5.55 -10.55 19.60
N TYR A 181 -4.87 -10.28 18.49
CA TYR A 181 -4.18 -9.03 18.25
C TYR A 181 -5.14 -7.84 18.20
N GLU A 182 -6.19 -7.91 17.37
CA GLU A 182 -7.17 -6.83 17.24
C GLU A 182 -7.90 -6.59 18.56
N ARG A 183 -8.33 -7.66 19.23
CA ARG A 183 -8.98 -7.56 20.53
C ARG A 183 -8.07 -6.94 21.58
N GLY A 184 -6.80 -7.33 21.62
CA GLY A 184 -5.81 -6.76 22.54
C GLY A 184 -5.58 -5.27 22.28
N LYS A 185 -5.44 -4.86 21.01
CA LYS A 185 -5.25 -3.45 20.65
C LYS A 185 -6.48 -2.60 20.89
N PHE A 186 -7.66 -3.13 20.62
CA PHE A 186 -8.91 -2.45 20.95
C PHE A 186 -9.08 -2.30 22.47
N GLN A 187 -8.72 -3.31 23.25
CA GLN A 187 -8.74 -3.24 24.70
C GLN A 187 -7.76 -2.17 25.23
N GLU A 188 -6.53 -2.12 24.73
CA GLU A 188 -5.57 -1.06 25.05
C GLU A 188 -6.13 0.34 24.72
N PHE A 189 -6.86 0.47 23.62
CA PHE A 189 -7.51 1.71 23.22
C PHE A 189 -8.62 2.13 24.20
N LEU A 190 -9.47 1.20 24.63
CA LEU A 190 -10.52 1.46 25.62
C LEU A 190 -9.97 1.86 26.99
N GLU A 191 -8.88 1.21 27.43
CA GLU A 191 -8.23 1.55 28.70
C GLU A 191 -7.64 2.97 28.70
N ARG A 192 -7.14 3.43 27.55
CA ARG A 192 -6.64 4.80 27.38
C ARG A 192 -7.77 5.83 27.27
N HIS A 193 -8.94 5.42 26.77
CA HIS A 193 -10.06 6.30 26.47
C HIS A 193 -11.40 5.68 26.96
N PRO A 194 -11.78 5.89 28.23
CA PRO A 194 -12.97 5.25 28.81
C PRO A 194 -14.31 5.66 28.20
N ASN A 195 -14.39 6.81 27.53
CA ASN A 195 -15.58 7.29 26.81
C ASN A 195 -15.41 7.17 25.27
N ALA A 196 -14.65 6.20 24.79
CA ALA A 196 -14.36 6.08 23.36
C ALA A 196 -15.46 5.40 22.53
N LEU A 197 -16.63 5.11 23.10
CA LEU A 197 -17.70 4.33 22.47
C LEU A 197 -19.01 5.13 22.35
N ASP A 198 -18.95 6.46 22.42
CA ASP A 198 -20.13 7.32 22.41
C ASP A 198 -20.95 7.14 21.12
N TYR A 199 -20.29 7.02 19.95
CA TYR A 199 -20.98 6.84 18.67
C TYR A 199 -21.52 5.42 18.50
N THR A 200 -20.78 4.42 18.98
CA THR A 200 -21.20 3.02 19.02
C THR A 200 -22.45 2.86 19.88
N GLU A 201 -22.46 3.47 21.07
CA GLU A 201 -23.61 3.42 21.97
C GLU A 201 -24.82 4.15 21.37
N LYS A 202 -24.61 5.33 20.77
CA LYS A 202 -25.67 6.07 20.07
C LYS A 202 -26.27 5.23 18.93
N TRP A 203 -25.45 4.66 18.06
CA TRP A 203 -25.87 3.84 16.93
C TRP A 203 -26.72 2.63 17.34
N LEU A 204 -26.31 1.92 18.40
CA LEU A 204 -27.07 0.78 18.92
C LEU A 204 -28.39 1.21 19.57
N LYS A 205 -28.40 2.32 20.33
CA LYS A 205 -29.63 2.88 20.92
C LYS A 205 -30.62 3.32 19.84
N ASP A 206 -30.15 4.03 18.82
CA ASP A 206 -30.97 4.50 17.70
C ASP A 206 -31.56 3.33 16.91
N THR A 207 -30.87 2.19 16.86
CA THR A 207 -31.38 0.97 16.22
C THR A 207 -32.45 0.31 17.08
N MET A 208 -32.26 0.29 18.39
CA MET A 208 -33.26 -0.24 19.33
C MET A 208 -34.56 0.58 19.32
N THR A 209 -34.47 1.91 19.23
CA THR A 209 -35.65 2.78 19.12
C THR A 209 -36.39 2.55 17.82
N TYR A 210 -35.67 2.54 16.68
CA TYR A 210 -36.25 2.23 15.37
C TYR A 210 -36.99 0.88 15.35
N LEU A 211 -36.37 -0.18 15.87
CA LEU A 211 -37.00 -1.51 15.93
C LEU A 211 -38.25 -1.54 16.83
N ARG A 212 -38.26 -0.75 17.90
CA ARG A 212 -39.42 -0.64 18.79
C ARG A 212 -40.58 0.08 18.10
N GLU A 213 -40.29 1.14 17.36
CA GLU A 213 -41.28 1.91 16.59
C GLU A 213 -41.88 1.06 15.46
N ALA A 214 -41.04 0.37 14.69
CA ALA A 214 -41.50 -0.54 13.64
C ALA A 214 -42.39 -1.70 14.17
N ARG A 215 -42.12 -2.18 15.39
CA ARG A 215 -42.98 -3.18 16.07
C ARG A 215 -44.31 -2.60 16.56
N ALA A 216 -44.33 -1.32 16.92
CA ALA A 216 -45.55 -0.65 17.40
C ALA A 216 -46.54 -0.39 16.25
N GLU A 217 -46.06 -0.17 15.03
CA GLU A 217 -46.89 0.08 13.84
C GLU A 217 -47.50 -1.20 13.22
N GLY A 218 -46.98 -2.39 13.55
CA GLY A 218 -47.38 -3.69 12.97
C GLY A 218 -48.17 -4.64 13.89
N SER A 219 -48.88 -4.14 14.91
CA SER A 219 -49.32 -4.96 16.06
C SER A 219 -50.17 -6.21 15.74
N SER A 220 -49.71 -7.41 16.14
CA SER A 220 -50.47 -8.45 16.86
C SER A 220 -49.67 -9.76 16.90
N GLY A 221 -49.05 -10.07 18.05
CA GLY A 221 -48.45 -11.38 18.30
C GLY A 221 -47.27 -11.31 19.24
N ALA A 222 -47.53 -11.36 20.55
CA ALA A 222 -46.48 -11.48 21.56
C ALA A 222 -45.86 -12.89 21.50
N SER A 223 -44.72 -13.03 20.83
CA SER A 223 -43.77 -14.08 21.18
C SER A 223 -42.82 -13.53 22.24
N VAL A 224 -42.64 -14.28 23.32
CA VAL A 224 -41.56 -14.04 24.28
C VAL A 224 -40.26 -14.35 23.53
N GLU A 225 -39.73 -13.36 22.82
CA GLU A 225 -38.37 -13.46 22.28
C GLU A 225 -37.41 -13.47 23.46
N THR A 226 -36.66 -14.56 23.60
CA THR A 226 -35.55 -14.66 24.54
C THR A 226 -34.63 -13.44 24.36
N LEU A 227 -34.08 -12.88 25.45
CA LEU A 227 -33.16 -11.72 25.39
C LEU A 227 -32.04 -11.89 24.36
N SER A 228 -31.57 -13.12 24.13
CA SER A 228 -30.58 -13.46 23.09
C SER A 228 -31.07 -13.18 21.67
N HIS A 229 -32.33 -13.48 21.37
CA HIS A 229 -32.94 -13.26 20.05
C HIS A 229 -33.15 -11.76 19.79
N LEU A 230 -33.49 -11.00 20.84
CA LEU A 230 -33.58 -9.54 20.76
C LEU A 230 -32.21 -8.91 20.48
N SER A 231 -31.16 -9.32 21.19
CA SER A 231 -29.80 -8.81 20.98
C SER A 231 -29.27 -9.10 19.57
N LEU A 232 -29.48 -10.32 19.05
CA LEU A 232 -29.09 -10.69 17.68
C LEU A 232 -29.88 -9.89 16.64
N ASN A 233 -31.18 -9.69 16.84
CA ASN A 233 -32.02 -8.90 15.96
C ASN A 233 -31.57 -7.44 15.90
N VAL A 234 -31.28 -6.82 17.06
CA VAL A 234 -30.75 -5.45 17.14
C VAL A 234 -29.40 -5.36 16.44
N HIS A 235 -28.50 -6.30 16.69
CA HIS A 235 -27.18 -6.32 16.08
C HIS A 235 -27.26 -6.41 14.54
N ASN A 236 -28.03 -7.36 14.01
CA ASN A 236 -28.20 -7.51 12.57
C ASN A 236 -28.78 -6.25 11.92
N HIS A 237 -29.83 -5.66 12.52
CA HIS A 237 -30.40 -4.42 12.00
C HIS A 237 -29.45 -3.23 12.12
N ALA A 238 -28.63 -3.18 13.16
CA ALA A 238 -27.66 -2.11 13.34
C ALA A 238 -26.67 -2.11 12.16
N TYR A 239 -26.15 -3.28 11.77
CA TYR A 239 -25.29 -3.43 10.61
C TYR A 239 -25.99 -3.11 9.29
N LEU A 240 -27.24 -3.53 9.11
CA LEU A 240 -28.00 -3.18 7.91
C LEU A 240 -28.20 -1.67 7.78
N ARG A 241 -28.36 -0.95 8.88
CA ARG A 241 -28.45 0.52 8.87
C ARG A 241 -27.16 1.20 8.46
N LEU A 242 -25.99 0.56 8.66
CA LEU A 242 -24.72 1.10 8.17
C LEU A 242 -24.65 1.14 6.64
N LEU A 243 -25.42 0.30 5.94
CA LEU A 243 -25.51 0.32 4.47
C LEU A 243 -26.31 1.51 3.93
N LEU A 244 -27.08 2.17 4.79
CA LEU A 244 -27.88 3.35 4.48
C LEU A 244 -27.40 4.57 5.29
N TRP A 245 -26.16 4.53 5.78
CA TRP A 245 -25.61 5.55 6.66
C TRP A 245 -25.36 6.86 5.91
N ASP A 246 -25.61 7.99 6.57
CA ASP A 246 -25.15 9.28 6.05
C ASP A 246 -23.70 9.51 6.48
N HIS A 247 -22.77 9.09 5.63
CA HIS A 247 -21.34 9.27 5.89
C HIS A 247 -20.87 10.74 5.85
N ALA A 248 -21.69 11.69 5.39
CA ALA A 248 -21.34 13.10 5.37
C ALA A 248 -21.73 13.82 6.67
N SER A 249 -22.87 13.46 7.25
CA SER A 249 -23.44 14.16 8.41
C SER A 249 -23.22 13.42 9.73
N ASP A 250 -23.19 12.08 9.71
CA ASP A 250 -23.18 11.27 10.94
C ASP A 250 -21.82 10.62 11.21
N PRO A 251 -21.28 10.74 12.44
CA PRO A 251 -20.02 10.10 12.82
C PRO A 251 -20.16 8.57 12.78
N PHE A 252 -19.16 7.91 12.18
CA PHE A 252 -19.18 6.46 12.04
C PHE A 252 -18.85 5.76 13.37
N PRO A 253 -19.50 4.64 13.72
CA PRO A 253 -19.27 3.98 15.01
C PRO A 253 -17.82 3.51 15.18
N GLU A 254 -17.25 3.72 16.37
CA GLU A 254 -15.83 3.47 16.65
C GLU A 254 -15.45 1.99 16.50
N THR A 255 -16.36 1.07 16.86
CA THR A 255 -16.12 -0.38 16.75
C THR A 255 -15.96 -0.89 15.33
N VAL A 256 -16.48 -0.17 14.34
CA VAL A 256 -16.43 -0.54 12.91
C VAL A 256 -15.69 0.51 12.07
N LEU A 257 -15.00 1.46 12.71
CA LEU A 257 -14.37 2.59 12.04
C LEU A 257 -13.39 2.17 10.94
N MET A 258 -12.66 1.07 11.14
CA MET A 258 -11.72 0.54 10.14
C MET A 258 -12.43 0.07 8.86
N ASP A 259 -13.71 -0.31 8.94
CA ASP A 259 -14.52 -0.79 7.82
C ASP A 259 -15.31 0.33 7.12
N GLN A 260 -15.20 1.59 7.52
CA GLN A 260 -16.02 2.69 7.01
C GLN A 260 -16.02 2.76 5.47
N VAL A 261 -14.85 2.65 4.83
CA VAL A 261 -14.71 2.71 3.37
C VAL A 261 -15.43 1.53 2.70
N ARG A 262 -15.44 0.36 3.34
CA ARG A 262 -16.14 -0.83 2.82
C ARG A 262 -17.65 -0.64 2.88
N PHE A 263 -18.17 -0.09 3.97
CA PHE A 263 -19.59 0.25 4.08
C PHE A 263 -20.01 1.29 3.03
N GLN A 264 -19.19 2.30 2.78
CA GLN A 264 -19.43 3.28 1.72
C GLN A 264 -19.49 2.65 0.32
N GLN A 265 -18.57 1.73 0.02
CA GLN A 265 -18.58 1.00 -1.26
C GLN A 265 -19.83 0.13 -1.41
N MET A 266 -20.23 -0.58 -0.35
CA MET A 266 -21.46 -1.39 -0.37
C MET A 266 -22.71 -0.52 -0.55
N GLN A 267 -22.77 0.66 0.08
CA GLN A 267 -23.84 1.62 -0.12
C GLN A 267 -23.93 2.08 -1.58
N GLN A 268 -22.81 2.44 -2.20
CA GLN A 268 -22.78 2.87 -3.61
C GLN A 268 -23.30 1.77 -4.56
N GLU A 269 -22.93 0.51 -4.31
CA GLU A 269 -23.46 -0.61 -5.10
C GLU A 269 -24.97 -0.82 -4.87
N ILE A 270 -25.45 -0.66 -3.64
CA ILE A 270 -26.90 -0.72 -3.34
C ILE A 270 -27.65 0.40 -4.06
N GLU A 271 -27.17 1.64 -3.99
CA GLU A 271 -27.79 2.79 -4.65
C GLU A 271 -27.86 2.59 -6.17
N LYS A 272 -26.77 2.09 -6.76
CA LYS A 272 -26.71 1.73 -8.18
C LYS A 272 -27.74 0.65 -8.54
N LEU A 273 -27.85 -0.40 -7.73
CA LEU A 273 -28.84 -1.46 -7.93
C LEU A 273 -30.27 -0.96 -7.79
N VAL A 274 -30.55 -0.10 -6.80
CA VAL A 274 -31.86 0.55 -6.61
C VAL A 274 -32.19 1.42 -7.82
N LEU A 275 -31.25 2.21 -8.32
CA LEU A 275 -31.45 3.05 -9.50
C LEU A 275 -31.73 2.21 -10.74
N ILE A 276 -30.92 1.18 -11.01
CA ILE A 276 -31.14 0.27 -12.14
C ILE A 276 -32.49 -0.42 -12.03
N SER A 277 -32.84 -0.95 -10.85
CA SER A 277 -34.12 -1.62 -10.61
C SER A 277 -35.30 -0.68 -10.79
N SER A 278 -35.18 0.57 -10.33
CA SER A 278 -36.21 1.61 -10.51
C SER A 278 -36.39 1.96 -11.98
N VAL A 279 -35.30 2.11 -12.74
CA VAL A 279 -35.35 2.36 -14.18
C VAL A 279 -35.98 1.18 -14.93
N LEU A 280 -35.57 -0.04 -14.61
CA LEU A 280 -36.14 -1.25 -15.21
C LEU A 280 -37.63 -1.36 -14.89
N LEU A 281 -38.03 -1.11 -13.63
CA LEU A 281 -39.44 -1.10 -13.25
C LEU A 281 -40.23 -0.11 -14.10
N ILE A 282 -39.76 1.13 -14.24
CA ILE A 282 -40.42 2.14 -15.08
C ILE A 282 -40.51 1.64 -16.54
N VAL A 283 -39.41 1.18 -17.13
CA VAL A 283 -39.37 0.74 -18.54
C VAL A 283 -40.26 -0.46 -18.83
N TYR A 284 -40.37 -1.41 -17.89
CA TYR A 284 -41.16 -2.64 -18.09
C TYR A 284 -42.60 -2.54 -17.57
N THR A 285 -42.96 -1.48 -16.83
CA THR A 285 -44.34 -1.23 -16.39
C THR A 285 -45.07 -0.16 -17.21
N THR A 286 -44.36 0.56 -18.09
CA THR A 286 -44.94 1.36 -19.18
C THR A 286 -45.08 0.56 -20.47
#